data_AF-A0A956YXX1-F1
#
_entry.id   AF-A0A956YXX1-F1
#
_cell.length_a   1.000
_cell.length_b   1.000
_cell.length_c   1.000
_cell.angle_alpha   90.00
_cell.angle_beta   90.00
_cell.angle_gamma   90.00
#
_symmetry.space_group_name_H-M   'P 1'
#
loop_
_entity.id
_entity.type
_entity.pdbx_description
1 polymer ?
#
loop_
_entity_poly.entity_id
_entity_poly.type
_entity_poly.pdbx_seq_one_letter_code
_entity_poly.pdbx_strand_id
1 'polypeptide(L)'
;MRMYLVMSDVTGAMTDGEGEISVDENRCGIVYYADMAEDYSISELHPLVIGGPFNPDGAPNRCDVNNISNPDGVAVDAMGRVWIFEDTGSHHNNMIWMYNPADQSLKRFGYVPSGAEVTGFYVAKDGTVFFNAQHPDATNLYPFNAGVVMVVNGFNANTDDFEEIAVPEGDAQLVAGVAAGEIQVIARVGDPIPNSFSGETYGGIYRPDGSLQHVCNDPDGNMWLPQGSEGAEGWLYTNFECIAGGVGRLYLTRNDSGWEVVDGQMVDFSSVNGTWTNCGSGVTLWNTGMTSEEYEPIAADFNNVAGMSDYLGRPANPYDYGWLVELAPDAVGDEVTKRYALGRFSHENAAFAADEMTVYNGDDGGSTMLFRSVAAEAGDYSTATL
;
A
#
# COMPACT_ATOMS: atom_id res chain seq x y z
N MET A 1 20.24 7.53 -9.75
CA MET A 1 18.81 7.18 -9.53
C MET A 1 18.59 7.17 -8.02
N ARG A 2 17.38 7.42 -7.50
CA ARG A 2 17.15 7.43 -6.05
C ARG A 2 16.09 6.41 -5.64
N MET A 3 16.35 5.73 -4.53
CA MET A 3 15.37 4.93 -3.81
C MET A 3 14.91 5.76 -2.60
N TYR A 4 13.63 5.67 -2.27
CA TYR A 4 13.07 6.26 -1.06
C TYR A 4 12.57 5.13 -0.17
N LEU A 5 12.79 5.26 1.14
CA LEU A 5 12.44 4.28 2.15
C LEU A 5 11.85 5.03 3.34
N VAL A 6 10.88 4.43 4.00
CA VAL A 6 10.33 4.92 5.27
C VAL A 6 10.75 4.02 6.41
N MET A 7 10.95 4.64 7.57
CA MET A 7 11.04 3.96 8.85
C MET A 7 10.03 4.63 9.78
N SER A 8 8.97 3.91 10.11
CA SER A 8 7.82 4.45 10.86
C SER A 8 8.19 4.83 12.29
N ASP A 9 9.12 4.12 12.95
CA ASP A 9 9.65 4.45 14.28
C ASP A 9 11.15 4.12 14.35
N VAL A 10 11.98 5.05 14.83
CA VAL A 10 13.43 4.85 14.99
C VAL A 10 13.74 4.75 16.49
N THR A 11 13.81 3.52 17.00
CA THR A 11 14.02 3.19 18.41
C THR A 11 14.85 1.90 18.60
N GLY A 12 15.00 1.47 19.84
CA GLY A 12 15.53 0.14 20.17
C GLY A 12 17.00 0.00 19.84
N ALA A 13 17.36 -1.06 19.11
CA ALA A 13 18.75 -1.39 18.79
C ALA A 13 19.44 -0.34 17.89
N MET A 14 18.68 0.55 17.23
CA MET A 14 19.27 1.66 16.45
C MET A 14 19.68 2.85 17.31
N THR A 15 19.19 2.93 18.55
CA THR A 15 19.28 4.13 19.40
C THR A 15 19.91 3.85 20.77
N ASP A 16 20.32 2.60 21.04
CA ASP A 16 20.88 2.19 22.33
C ASP A 16 22.38 2.53 22.49
N GLY A 17 23.02 2.98 21.40
CA GLY A 17 24.44 3.35 21.36
C GLY A 17 25.38 2.16 21.12
N GLU A 18 24.86 0.98 20.82
CA GLU A 18 25.62 -0.24 20.56
C GLU A 18 25.52 -0.66 19.09
N GLY A 19 26.45 -1.49 18.61
CA GLY A 19 26.46 -2.00 17.23
C GLY A 19 26.99 -1.03 16.18
N GLU A 20 26.69 -1.32 14.91
CA GLU A 20 27.16 -0.52 13.76
C GLU A 20 26.22 0.63 13.40
N ILE A 21 24.95 0.57 13.83
CA ILE A 21 23.94 1.59 13.60
C ILE A 21 23.66 2.28 14.94
N SER A 22 23.96 3.57 15.02
CA SER A 22 23.66 4.40 16.19
C SER A 22 23.18 5.76 15.72
N VAL A 23 21.88 6.00 15.87
CA VAL A 23 21.20 7.24 15.47
C VAL A 23 20.35 7.77 16.62
N ASP A 24 19.96 9.04 16.53
CA ASP A 24 19.06 9.65 17.50
C ASP A 24 17.65 9.02 17.41
N GLU A 25 16.98 8.85 18.55
CA GLU A 25 15.61 8.36 18.61
C GLU A 25 14.64 9.30 17.89
N ASN A 26 13.74 8.73 17.08
CA ASN A 26 12.64 9.46 16.46
C ASN A 26 11.34 8.63 16.48
N ARG A 27 10.42 9.01 17.37
CA ARG A 27 9.10 8.37 17.54
C ARG A 27 8.06 8.72 16.48
N CYS A 28 8.36 9.67 15.61
CA CYS A 28 7.50 10.15 14.54
C CYS A 28 7.98 9.68 13.16
N GLY A 29 9.00 8.83 13.11
CA GLY A 29 9.54 8.24 11.88
C GLY A 29 10.32 9.19 10.98
N ILE A 30 10.96 8.60 9.97
CA ILE A 30 11.87 9.30 9.04
C ILE A 30 11.71 8.72 7.64
N VAL A 31 11.60 9.59 6.64
CA VAL A 31 11.79 9.23 5.23
C VAL A 31 13.27 9.36 4.90
N TYR A 32 13.86 8.30 4.35
CA TYR A 32 15.23 8.26 3.86
C TYR A 32 15.26 8.24 2.33
N TYR A 33 16.39 8.66 1.75
CA TYR A 33 16.73 8.36 0.36
C TYR A 33 18.10 7.70 0.26
N ALA A 34 18.28 6.90 -0.79
CA ALA A 34 19.56 6.31 -1.17
C ALA A 34 19.86 6.67 -2.63
N ASP A 35 21.07 7.17 -2.91
CA ASP A 35 21.54 7.25 -4.29
C ASP A 35 21.96 5.84 -4.76
N MET A 36 21.32 5.36 -5.82
CA MET A 36 21.59 4.06 -6.42
C MET A 36 22.67 4.15 -7.48
N ALA A 37 23.59 3.20 -7.45
CA ALA A 37 24.57 2.96 -8.51
C ALA A 37 23.91 2.39 -9.78
N GLU A 38 24.66 2.27 -10.88
CA GLU A 38 24.15 1.74 -12.16
C GLU A 38 23.63 0.31 -12.05
N ASP A 39 24.19 -0.47 -11.13
CA ASP A 39 23.79 -1.84 -10.85
C ASP A 39 22.69 -1.93 -9.77
N TYR A 40 22.03 -0.82 -9.44
CA TYR A 40 21.05 -0.72 -8.36
C TYR A 40 21.62 -1.17 -7.01
N SER A 41 22.91 -0.98 -6.75
CA SER A 41 23.43 -1.10 -5.37
C SER A 41 23.19 0.20 -4.60
N ILE A 42 22.94 0.08 -3.29
CA ILE A 42 22.88 1.19 -2.34
C ILE A 42 23.97 1.00 -1.29
N SER A 43 24.59 2.10 -0.86
CA SER A 43 25.65 2.05 0.15
C SER A 43 25.40 2.97 1.35
N GLU A 44 24.47 3.92 1.24
CA GLU A 44 24.18 4.91 2.26
C GLU A 44 22.71 5.32 2.22
N LEU A 45 22.12 5.54 3.39
CA LEU A 45 20.81 6.13 3.56
C LEU A 45 20.97 7.54 4.14
N HIS A 46 20.29 8.51 3.54
CA HIS A 46 20.29 9.90 3.98
C HIS A 46 18.89 10.30 4.44
N PRO A 47 18.73 10.89 5.64
CA PRO A 47 17.43 11.38 6.06
C PRO A 47 16.96 12.51 5.13
N LEU A 48 15.71 12.42 4.70
CA LEU A 48 15.06 13.38 3.80
C LEU A 48 14.05 14.24 4.55
N VAL A 49 13.07 13.59 5.19
CA VAL A 49 12.01 14.24 5.96
C VAL A 49 11.98 13.56 7.33
N ILE A 50 12.18 14.35 8.38
CA ILE A 50 12.25 13.88 9.77
C ILE A 50 10.95 14.26 10.46
N GLY A 51 10.23 13.28 11.01
CA GLY A 51 8.99 13.52 11.74
C GLY A 51 9.19 14.18 13.11
N GLY A 52 8.08 14.67 13.67
CA GLY A 52 8.04 15.28 15.02
C GLY A 52 8.10 16.80 15.02
N PRO A 53 8.39 17.48 16.15
CA PRO A 53 8.79 16.92 17.43
C PRO A 53 7.71 16.03 18.06
N PHE A 54 8.15 15.07 18.90
CA PHE A 54 7.29 14.17 19.66
C PHE A 54 7.04 14.69 21.09
N ASN A 55 5.78 14.69 21.51
CA ASN A 55 5.33 14.98 22.87
C ASN A 55 4.47 13.81 23.40
N PRO A 56 4.95 13.02 24.38
CA PRO A 56 4.20 11.87 24.89
C PRO A 56 2.86 12.24 25.54
N ASP A 57 2.74 13.47 26.04
CA ASP A 57 1.52 14.01 26.66
C ASP A 57 0.61 14.73 25.64
N GLY A 58 0.97 14.72 24.36
CA GLY A 58 0.29 15.47 23.28
C GLY A 58 -0.96 14.83 22.69
N ALA A 59 -1.45 13.72 23.25
CA ALA A 59 -2.55 12.97 22.65
C ALA A 59 -3.80 13.86 22.33
N PRO A 60 -4.47 13.65 21.19
CA PRO A 60 -4.20 12.62 20.18
C PRO A 60 -3.01 12.92 19.25
N ASN A 61 -2.54 14.18 19.19
CA ASN A 61 -1.46 14.62 18.30
C ASN A 61 -0.12 14.67 19.05
N ARG A 62 0.51 13.50 19.24
CA ARG A 62 1.82 13.41 19.91
C ARG A 62 2.95 13.89 19.02
N CYS A 63 2.84 13.74 17.70
CA CYS A 63 3.74 14.38 16.75
C CYS A 63 3.15 15.75 16.36
N ASP A 64 4.02 16.72 16.04
CA ASP A 64 3.56 18.03 15.56
C ASP A 64 2.76 17.85 14.27
N VAL A 65 1.51 18.29 14.30
CA VAL A 65 0.55 18.16 13.19
C VAL A 65 1.03 18.80 11.89
N ASN A 66 2.02 19.69 11.94
CA ASN A 66 2.60 20.33 10.75
C ASN A 66 3.81 19.59 10.15
N ASN A 67 4.20 18.46 10.73
CA ASN A 67 5.24 17.58 10.23
C ASN A 67 4.67 16.16 10.03
N ILE A 68 5.45 15.28 9.41
CA ILE A 68 5.05 13.87 9.24
C ILE A 68 5.04 13.12 10.59
N SER A 69 4.23 12.07 10.68
CA SER A 69 4.22 11.12 11.80
C SER A 69 4.07 9.69 11.31
N ASN A 70 5.00 8.83 11.71
CA ASN A 70 5.03 7.39 11.43
C ASN A 70 4.66 7.12 9.96
N PRO A 71 5.44 7.66 9.00
CA PRO A 71 5.17 7.43 7.59
C PRO A 71 5.28 5.94 7.31
N ASP A 72 4.24 5.38 6.72
CA ASP A 72 4.10 3.96 6.49
C ASP A 72 4.51 3.58 5.05
N GLY A 73 4.14 4.43 4.09
CA GLY A 73 4.60 4.26 2.71
C GLY A 73 4.99 5.53 1.99
N VAL A 74 5.61 5.30 0.83
CA VAL A 74 6.08 6.34 -0.10
C VAL A 74 5.71 6.01 -1.53
N ALA A 75 5.44 7.05 -2.32
CA ALA A 75 5.33 6.95 -3.77
C ALA A 75 6.12 8.08 -4.43
N VAL A 76 6.61 7.85 -5.65
CA VAL A 76 7.32 8.87 -6.44
C VAL A 76 6.55 9.11 -7.72
N ASP A 77 6.19 10.37 -7.98
CA ASP A 77 5.50 10.73 -9.22
C ASP A 77 6.47 10.95 -10.38
N ALA A 78 5.94 11.16 -11.59
CA ALA A 78 6.74 11.36 -12.80
C ALA A 78 7.62 12.63 -12.76
N MET A 79 7.34 13.57 -11.86
CA MET A 79 8.14 14.78 -11.64
C MET A 79 9.24 14.59 -10.59
N GLY A 80 9.33 13.41 -9.98
CA GLY A 80 10.30 13.09 -8.94
C GLY A 80 9.94 13.69 -7.58
N ARG A 81 8.69 14.10 -7.37
CA ARG A 81 8.20 14.50 -6.05
C ARG A 81 7.84 13.24 -5.25
N VAL A 82 8.05 13.32 -3.95
CA VAL A 82 7.91 12.18 -3.02
C VAL A 82 6.62 12.37 -2.24
N TRP A 83 5.68 11.47 -2.47
CA TRP A 83 4.43 11.37 -1.72
C TRP A 83 4.66 10.48 -0.51
N ILE A 84 4.25 10.94 0.67
CA ILE A 84 4.47 10.29 1.96
C ILE A 84 3.11 10.17 2.63
N PHE A 85 2.78 9.00 3.12
CA PHE A 85 1.48 8.74 3.73
C PHE A 85 1.64 8.01 5.06
N GLU A 86 0.76 8.35 6.00
CA GLU A 86 0.90 8.00 7.41
C GLU A 86 0.01 6.80 7.78
N ASP A 87 0.58 5.90 8.58
CA ASP A 87 -0.14 5.12 9.59
C ASP A 87 0.43 5.48 10.98
N THR A 88 -0.32 6.30 11.71
CA THR A 88 0.08 6.78 13.02
C THR A 88 -1.04 6.79 14.05
N GLY A 89 -0.69 6.33 15.26
CA GLY A 89 -1.46 6.61 16.48
C GLY A 89 -1.10 7.95 17.15
N SER A 90 -0.28 8.78 16.50
CA SER A 90 0.28 10.04 17.01
C SER A 90 -0.21 11.28 16.25
N HIS A 91 -1.08 11.12 15.25
CA HIS A 91 -1.98 12.15 14.75
C HIS A 91 -3.44 11.69 14.87
N HIS A 92 -4.38 12.62 14.97
CA HIS A 92 -5.82 12.27 15.03
C HIS A 92 -6.36 11.75 13.69
N ASN A 93 -5.94 12.36 12.59
CA ASN A 93 -6.19 11.91 11.22
C ASN A 93 -4.83 11.64 10.59
N ASN A 94 -4.71 10.53 9.86
CA ASN A 94 -3.53 10.25 9.06
C ASN A 94 -3.48 11.15 7.82
N MET A 95 -2.29 11.65 7.50
CA MET A 95 -2.09 12.68 6.49
C MET A 95 -1.38 12.13 5.24
N ILE A 96 -1.60 12.83 4.13
CA ILE A 96 -0.86 12.66 2.88
C ILE A 96 -0.02 13.91 2.68
N TRP A 97 1.29 13.72 2.54
CA TRP A 97 2.25 14.78 2.30
C TRP A 97 2.89 14.63 0.92
N MET A 98 3.31 15.75 0.35
CA MET A 98 4.16 15.78 -0.84
C MET A 98 5.40 16.60 -0.51
N TYR A 99 6.56 15.97 -0.63
CA TYR A 99 7.86 16.59 -0.57
C TYR A 99 8.38 16.83 -1.99
N ASN A 100 8.76 18.06 -2.31
CA ASN A 100 9.36 18.42 -3.59
C ASN A 100 10.88 18.58 -3.44
N PRO A 101 11.71 17.65 -3.95
CA PRO A 101 13.16 17.76 -3.84
C PRO A 101 13.76 19.00 -4.54
N ALA A 102 13.05 19.61 -5.50
CA ALA A 102 13.56 20.74 -6.27
C ALA A 102 13.63 22.04 -5.44
N ASP A 103 12.66 22.25 -4.55
CA ASP A 103 12.59 23.44 -3.68
C ASP A 103 12.59 23.12 -2.18
N GLN A 104 12.64 21.83 -1.83
CA GLN A 104 12.64 21.29 -0.47
C GLN A 104 11.36 21.62 0.33
N SER A 105 10.27 21.95 -0.36
CA SER A 105 8.97 22.14 0.30
C SER A 105 8.32 20.82 0.67
N LEU A 106 7.65 20.81 1.82
CA LEU A 106 6.77 19.74 2.28
C LEU A 106 5.37 20.37 2.42
N LYS A 107 4.38 19.85 1.69
CA LYS A 107 3.00 20.34 1.73
C LYS A 107 2.05 19.21 2.11
N ARG A 108 1.08 19.49 2.99
CA ARG A 108 -0.04 18.57 3.25
C ARG A 108 -0.97 18.57 2.04
N PHE A 109 -1.07 17.44 1.35
CA PHE A 109 -2.00 17.28 0.24
C PHE A 109 -3.37 16.82 0.71
N GLY A 110 -3.45 15.90 1.67
CA GLY A 110 -4.74 15.32 2.05
C GLY A 110 -4.72 14.64 3.41
N TYR A 111 -5.86 14.08 3.79
CA TYR A 111 -6.06 13.31 5.00
C TYR A 111 -7.21 12.32 4.86
N VAL A 112 -7.18 11.27 5.66
CA VAL A 112 -8.25 10.26 5.78
C VAL A 112 -9.07 10.47 7.06
N PRO A 113 -10.32 9.96 7.13
CA PRO A 113 -11.19 10.11 8.29
C PRO A 113 -10.60 9.52 9.58
N SER A 114 -11.14 9.89 10.74
CA SER A 114 -10.66 9.44 12.05
C SER A 114 -10.58 7.91 12.15
N GLY A 115 -9.48 7.42 12.73
CA GLY A 115 -9.23 5.99 12.90
C GLY A 115 -8.79 5.26 11.63
N ALA A 116 -8.79 5.91 10.47
CA ALA A 116 -8.18 5.37 9.27
C ALA A 116 -6.72 5.75 9.14
N GLU A 117 -5.98 4.91 8.45
CA GLU A 117 -4.67 5.17 7.86
C GLU A 117 -4.79 5.36 6.35
N VAL A 118 -3.76 5.96 5.76
CA VAL A 118 -3.69 6.16 4.32
C VAL A 118 -2.91 5.00 3.72
N THR A 119 -3.55 4.20 2.88
CA THR A 119 -2.90 3.07 2.19
C THR A 119 -3.13 3.13 0.70
N GLY A 120 -2.39 2.30 -0.05
CA GLY A 120 -2.57 2.18 -1.50
C GLY A 120 -2.41 3.48 -2.27
N PHE A 121 -1.61 4.44 -1.79
CA PHE A 121 -1.39 5.68 -2.52
C PHE A 121 -0.62 5.40 -3.83
N TYR A 122 -1.25 5.66 -4.96
CA TYR A 122 -0.71 5.35 -6.28
C TYR A 122 -0.90 6.53 -7.24
N VAL A 123 0.19 6.96 -7.86
CA VAL A 123 0.16 7.97 -8.93
C VAL A 123 0.34 7.27 -10.27
N ALA A 124 -0.72 7.23 -11.06
CA ALA A 124 -0.70 6.68 -12.40
C ALA A 124 0.19 7.51 -13.35
N LYS A 125 0.67 6.87 -14.43
CA LYS A 125 1.54 7.52 -15.43
C LYS A 125 0.90 8.78 -16.03
N ASP A 126 -0.43 8.84 -16.12
CA ASP A 126 -1.16 10.01 -16.64
C ASP A 126 -1.38 11.12 -15.59
N GLY A 127 -0.97 10.88 -14.33
CA GLY A 127 -1.08 11.81 -13.21
C GLY A 127 -2.32 11.61 -12.34
N THR A 128 -3.16 10.60 -12.63
CA THR A 128 -4.29 10.22 -11.77
C THR A 128 -3.78 9.73 -10.42
N VAL A 129 -4.42 10.16 -9.33
CA VAL A 129 -4.09 9.74 -7.96
C VAL A 129 -5.19 8.82 -7.41
N PHE A 130 -4.80 7.63 -6.97
CA PHE A 130 -5.62 6.68 -6.20
C PHE A 130 -5.06 6.56 -4.79
N PHE A 131 -5.94 6.34 -3.80
CA PHE A 131 -5.56 6.05 -2.41
C PHE A 131 -6.77 5.51 -1.65
N ASN A 132 -6.54 4.94 -0.47
CA ASN A 132 -7.61 4.39 0.36
C ASN A 132 -7.69 5.09 1.71
N ALA A 133 -8.79 4.80 2.41
CA ALA A 133 -8.85 4.91 3.86
C ALA A 133 -9.02 3.49 4.41
N GLN A 134 -7.96 2.95 5.03
CA GLN A 134 -7.99 1.63 5.66
C GLN A 134 -8.73 1.73 6.99
N HIS A 135 -9.56 0.73 7.33
CA HIS A 135 -10.21 0.54 8.63
C HIS A 135 -10.73 1.78 9.42
N PRO A 136 -11.47 2.72 8.79
CA PRO A 136 -11.95 3.90 9.50
C PRO A 136 -12.88 3.56 10.67
N ASP A 137 -12.95 4.47 11.65
CA ASP A 137 -13.92 4.36 12.74
C ASP A 137 -15.36 4.30 12.17
N ALA A 138 -16.13 3.33 12.63
CA ALA A 138 -17.51 3.10 12.21
C ALA A 138 -18.47 4.27 12.56
N THR A 139 -18.04 5.23 13.38
CA THR A 139 -18.78 6.43 13.76
C THR A 139 -18.58 7.62 12.80
N ASN A 140 -17.69 7.51 11.82
CA ASN A 140 -17.48 8.52 10.78
C ASN A 140 -18.73 8.76 9.92
N LEU A 141 -18.72 9.83 9.13
CA LEU A 141 -19.83 10.14 8.23
C LEU A 141 -19.81 9.20 7.01
N TYR A 142 -20.98 8.72 6.58
CA TYR A 142 -21.06 7.95 5.33
C TYR A 142 -20.51 8.78 4.15
N PRO A 143 -19.71 8.20 3.23
CA PRO A 143 -19.37 6.76 3.11
C PRO A 143 -18.18 6.27 3.94
N PHE A 144 -17.51 7.16 4.67
CA PHE A 144 -16.22 6.98 5.35
C PHE A 144 -16.30 6.21 6.69
N ASN A 145 -17.42 5.55 6.96
CA ASN A 145 -17.61 4.69 8.13
C ASN A 145 -17.31 3.20 7.85
N ALA A 146 -16.65 2.92 6.73
CA ALA A 146 -16.04 1.65 6.35
C ALA A 146 -14.88 1.94 5.38
N GLY A 147 -14.02 0.96 5.13
CA GLY A 147 -12.91 1.09 4.20
C GLY A 147 -13.39 1.56 2.81
N VAL A 148 -12.67 2.52 2.23
CA VAL A 148 -13.00 3.09 0.91
C VAL A 148 -11.78 3.19 0.03
N VAL A 149 -11.98 2.96 -1.26
CA VAL A 149 -11.00 3.18 -2.32
C VAL A 149 -11.41 4.44 -3.08
N MET A 150 -10.47 5.34 -3.27
CA MET A 150 -10.72 6.69 -3.76
C MET A 150 -9.84 7.03 -4.96
N VAL A 151 -10.35 7.96 -5.77
CA VAL A 151 -9.63 8.63 -6.85
C VAL A 151 -9.83 10.14 -6.73
N VAL A 152 -8.80 10.92 -7.07
CA VAL A 152 -8.90 12.39 -7.09
C VAL A 152 -9.22 12.88 -8.50
N ASN A 153 -10.39 13.47 -8.69
CA ASN A 153 -10.80 14.10 -9.94
C ASN A 153 -10.35 15.57 -10.00
N GLY A 154 -10.07 16.08 -11.20
CA GLY A 154 -9.76 17.50 -11.40
C GLY A 154 -8.40 17.95 -10.85
N PHE A 155 -7.55 17.02 -10.43
CA PHE A 155 -6.15 17.24 -10.09
C PHE A 155 -5.29 16.26 -10.88
N ASN A 156 -4.23 16.76 -11.50
CA ASN A 156 -3.24 15.95 -12.18
C ASN A 156 -1.88 16.10 -11.50
N ALA A 157 -1.39 15.02 -10.89
CA ALA A 157 -0.12 15.04 -10.19
C ALA A 157 1.05 15.46 -11.11
N ASN A 158 1.02 15.19 -12.40
CA ASN A 158 2.15 15.53 -13.26
C ASN A 158 2.21 17.03 -13.65
N THR A 159 1.12 17.78 -13.52
CA THR A 159 1.05 19.16 -14.03
C THR A 159 0.63 20.20 -13.01
N ASP A 160 -0.12 19.81 -11.99
CA ASP A 160 -0.78 20.74 -11.10
C ASP A 160 0.05 20.97 -9.82
N ASP A 161 -0.03 22.20 -9.33
CA ASP A 161 0.45 22.61 -8.00
C ASP A 161 -0.76 22.84 -7.09
N PHE A 162 -0.52 22.88 -5.78
CA PHE A 162 -1.55 23.07 -4.78
C PHE A 162 -1.01 23.84 -3.57
N GLU A 163 -1.93 24.50 -2.88
CA GLU A 163 -1.67 25.05 -1.54
C GLU A 163 -1.99 23.99 -0.50
N GLU A 164 -1.23 23.93 0.59
CA GLU A 164 -1.46 22.91 1.62
C GLU A 164 -2.88 23.00 2.22
N ILE A 165 -3.49 21.84 2.45
CA ILE A 165 -4.76 21.77 3.17
C ILE A 165 -4.53 21.94 4.68
N ALA A 166 -5.43 22.64 5.35
CA ALA A 166 -5.41 22.79 6.81
C ALA A 166 -5.59 21.44 7.54
N VAL A 167 -5.15 21.40 8.79
CA VAL A 167 -5.45 20.28 9.70
C VAL A 167 -6.96 20.19 9.90
N PRO A 168 -7.59 19.01 9.73
CA PRO A 168 -9.03 18.86 9.89
C PRO A 168 -9.46 19.07 11.36
N GLU A 169 -10.59 19.77 11.54
CA GLU A 169 -11.24 20.00 12.84
C GLU A 169 -12.75 19.73 12.75
N GLY A 170 -13.34 19.27 13.85
CA GLY A 170 -14.79 19.02 13.92
C GLY A 170 -15.25 17.97 12.90
N ASP A 171 -16.34 18.23 12.19
CA ASP A 171 -16.91 17.28 11.23
C ASP A 171 -15.96 16.95 10.07
N ALA A 172 -14.96 17.80 9.79
CA ALA A 172 -13.95 17.52 8.77
C ALA A 172 -13.03 16.35 9.13
N GLN A 173 -12.92 16.01 10.43
CA GLN A 173 -12.15 14.84 10.89
C GLN A 173 -12.85 13.52 10.53
N LEU A 174 -14.16 13.54 10.26
CA LEU A 174 -14.99 12.35 10.02
C LEU A 174 -15.10 11.97 8.54
N VAL A 175 -14.35 12.63 7.66
CA VAL A 175 -14.35 12.45 6.20
C VAL A 175 -12.93 12.55 5.65
N ALA A 176 -12.70 12.10 4.41
CA ALA A 176 -11.44 12.36 3.71
C ALA A 176 -11.42 13.76 3.07
N GLY A 177 -10.24 14.34 2.90
CA GLY A 177 -10.04 15.65 2.27
C GLY A 177 -8.75 15.73 1.45
N VAL A 178 -8.76 16.56 0.40
CA VAL A 178 -7.60 16.85 -0.46
C VAL A 178 -7.49 18.36 -0.73
N ALA A 179 -6.27 18.83 -0.92
CA ALA A 179 -5.88 20.21 -1.15
C ALA A 179 -6.30 20.71 -2.54
N ALA A 180 -6.34 19.82 -3.52
CA ALA A 180 -6.71 20.11 -4.90
C ALA A 180 -7.47 18.94 -5.51
N GLY A 181 -8.45 19.27 -6.37
CA GLY A 181 -9.37 18.30 -6.95
C GLY A 181 -10.53 17.93 -6.03
N GLU A 182 -11.26 16.89 -6.39
CA GLU A 182 -12.41 16.36 -5.67
C GLU A 182 -12.27 14.84 -5.47
N ILE A 183 -12.48 14.39 -4.24
CA ILE A 183 -12.48 12.95 -3.93
C ILE A 183 -13.73 12.31 -4.52
N GLN A 184 -13.51 11.24 -5.28
CA GLN A 184 -14.54 10.28 -5.65
C GLN A 184 -14.26 8.95 -4.96
N VAL A 185 -15.22 8.44 -4.20
CA VAL A 185 -15.20 7.06 -3.72
C VAL A 185 -15.61 6.15 -4.87
N ILE A 186 -14.69 5.32 -5.33
CA ILE A 186 -14.93 4.36 -6.42
C ILE A 186 -15.39 3.01 -5.89
N ALA A 187 -14.97 2.63 -4.67
CA ALA A 187 -15.49 1.46 -4.00
C ALA A 187 -15.52 1.65 -2.49
N ARG A 188 -16.45 0.96 -1.85
CA ARG A 188 -16.61 0.94 -0.40
C ARG A 188 -16.75 -0.51 0.03
N VAL A 189 -16.02 -0.89 1.08
CA VAL A 189 -16.13 -2.22 1.67
C VAL A 189 -17.57 -2.52 2.07
N GLY A 190 -18.03 -3.72 1.75
CA GLY A 190 -19.39 -4.17 2.05
C GLY A 190 -20.42 -3.83 0.98
N ASP A 191 -20.07 -3.02 0.00
CA ASP A 191 -20.96 -2.72 -1.13
C ASP A 191 -20.88 -3.84 -2.19
N PRO A 192 -21.96 -4.10 -2.94
CA PRO A 192 -21.94 -5.05 -4.06
C PRO A 192 -20.97 -4.60 -5.16
N ILE A 193 -20.23 -5.55 -5.74
CA ILE A 193 -19.37 -5.28 -6.89
C ILE A 193 -20.21 -5.23 -8.18
N PRO A 194 -20.16 -4.14 -8.96
CA PRO A 194 -20.88 -4.04 -10.23
C PRO A 194 -20.51 -5.17 -11.19
N ASN A 195 -21.53 -5.81 -11.80
CA ASN A 195 -21.40 -6.88 -12.80
C ASN A 195 -20.60 -8.13 -12.39
N SER A 196 -20.24 -8.26 -11.10
CA SER A 196 -19.61 -9.49 -10.56
C SER A 196 -20.46 -10.72 -10.90
N PHE A 197 -19.82 -11.71 -11.50
CA PHE A 197 -20.46 -12.95 -11.95
C PHE A 197 -21.17 -13.70 -10.81
N SER A 198 -20.58 -13.68 -9.62
CA SER A 198 -21.04 -14.34 -8.39
C SER A 198 -21.87 -13.44 -7.47
N GLY A 199 -22.05 -12.16 -7.83
CA GLY A 199 -22.75 -11.18 -6.98
C GLY A 199 -21.96 -10.86 -5.70
N GLU A 200 -20.65 -10.71 -5.84
CA GLU A 200 -19.73 -10.53 -4.72
C GLU A 200 -19.86 -9.17 -4.03
N THR A 201 -19.36 -9.14 -2.80
CA THR A 201 -19.22 -7.95 -1.97
C THR A 201 -17.77 -7.49 -2.00
N TYR A 202 -17.54 -6.20 -2.19
CA TYR A 202 -16.19 -5.65 -2.20
C TYR A 202 -15.54 -5.78 -0.81
N GLY A 203 -14.32 -6.31 -0.77
CA GLY A 203 -13.65 -6.73 0.47
C GLY A 203 -14.11 -8.09 1.02
N GLY A 204 -14.98 -8.82 0.31
CA GLY A 204 -15.39 -10.15 0.71
C GLY A 204 -14.26 -11.19 0.57
N ILE A 205 -13.99 -11.93 1.64
CA ILE A 205 -13.05 -13.05 1.63
C ILE A 205 -13.82 -14.35 1.41
N TYR A 206 -13.68 -14.94 0.23
CA TYR A 206 -14.43 -16.13 -0.19
C TYR A 206 -13.58 -17.40 -0.09
N ARG A 207 -14.12 -18.42 0.58
CA ARG A 207 -13.51 -19.75 0.68
C ARG A 207 -13.41 -20.41 -0.70
N PRO A 208 -12.55 -21.42 -0.88
CA PRO A 208 -12.43 -22.14 -2.16
C PRO A 208 -13.73 -22.82 -2.65
N ASP A 209 -14.72 -23.03 -1.78
CA ASP A 209 -16.04 -23.54 -2.15
C ASP A 209 -17.04 -22.46 -2.60
N GLY A 210 -16.59 -21.19 -2.65
CA GLY A 210 -17.37 -20.01 -3.01
C GLY A 210 -18.17 -19.40 -1.86
N SER A 211 -18.10 -19.95 -0.64
CA SER A 211 -18.80 -19.37 0.51
C SER A 211 -18.04 -18.18 1.10
N LEU A 212 -18.77 -17.11 1.47
CA LEU A 212 -18.19 -15.96 2.16
C LEU A 212 -17.70 -16.37 3.56
N GLN A 213 -16.43 -16.11 3.87
CA GLN A 213 -15.87 -16.24 5.22
C GLN A 213 -16.22 -15.01 6.06
N HIS A 214 -15.81 -13.83 5.60
CA HIS A 214 -16.06 -12.54 6.23
C HIS A 214 -15.85 -11.41 5.22
N VAL A 215 -16.13 -10.17 5.62
CA VAL A 215 -15.82 -8.96 4.84
C VAL A 215 -14.68 -8.25 5.56
N CYS A 216 -13.55 -8.09 4.88
CA CYS A 216 -12.37 -7.38 5.35
C CYS A 216 -12.56 -5.87 5.18
N ASN A 217 -12.35 -5.10 6.24
CA ASN A 217 -12.54 -3.64 6.23
C ASN A 217 -11.26 -2.86 5.95
N ASP A 218 -10.23 -3.57 5.48
CA ASP A 218 -8.86 -3.11 5.56
C ASP A 218 -8.27 -3.06 4.14
N PRO A 219 -8.77 -2.16 3.25
CA PRO A 219 -8.26 -2.03 1.88
C PRO A 219 -6.87 -1.39 1.85
N ASP A 220 -5.91 -2.06 1.21
CA ASP A 220 -4.50 -1.68 1.22
C ASP A 220 -3.93 -1.47 -0.20
N GLY A 221 -2.71 -1.92 -0.49
CA GLY A 221 -1.95 -1.64 -1.70
C GLY A 221 -2.78 -1.63 -2.99
N ASN A 222 -2.77 -0.50 -3.70
CA ASN A 222 -3.41 -0.34 -4.99
C ASN A 222 -2.45 -0.62 -6.15
N MET A 223 -2.93 -1.35 -7.15
CA MET A 223 -2.21 -1.66 -8.38
C MET A 223 -3.07 -1.26 -9.57
N TRP A 224 -2.68 -0.17 -10.24
CA TRP A 224 -3.34 0.29 -11.46
C TRP A 224 -2.70 -0.34 -12.70
N LEU A 225 -3.48 -1.16 -13.41
CA LEU A 225 -3.09 -1.83 -14.65
C LEU A 225 -3.88 -1.22 -15.82
N PRO A 226 -3.37 -0.14 -16.46
CA PRO A 226 -4.05 0.52 -17.56
C PRO A 226 -4.26 -0.42 -18.76
N GLN A 227 -5.39 -0.23 -19.45
CA GLN A 227 -5.66 -0.83 -20.75
C GLN A 227 -5.49 0.24 -21.84
N GLY A 228 -4.81 -0.13 -22.93
CA GLY A 228 -4.46 0.82 -23.99
C GLY A 228 -3.37 1.83 -23.58
N SER A 229 -3.18 2.88 -24.38
CA SER A 229 -2.07 3.82 -24.23
C SER A 229 -2.42 5.12 -23.50
N GLU A 230 -3.70 5.40 -23.28
CA GLU A 230 -4.16 6.71 -22.80
C GLU A 230 -4.49 6.73 -21.29
N GLY A 231 -4.48 5.57 -20.62
CA GLY A 231 -4.79 5.47 -19.18
C GLY A 231 -6.25 5.84 -18.82
N ALA A 232 -7.14 5.95 -19.82
CA ALA A 232 -8.54 6.28 -19.61
C ALA A 232 -9.41 5.07 -19.20
N GLU A 233 -8.86 3.86 -19.25
CA GLU A 233 -9.49 2.65 -18.74
C GLU A 233 -8.43 1.66 -18.24
N GLY A 234 -8.81 0.75 -17.36
CA GLY A 234 -7.87 -0.19 -16.75
C GLY A 234 -8.45 -0.93 -15.56
N TRP A 235 -7.66 -1.85 -15.04
CA TRP A 235 -8.01 -2.56 -13.81
C TRP A 235 -7.32 -1.91 -12.62
N LEU A 236 -8.09 -1.59 -11.59
CA LEU A 236 -7.57 -1.27 -10.27
C LEU A 236 -7.71 -2.50 -9.38
N TYR A 237 -6.59 -3.07 -8.98
CA TYR A 237 -6.54 -4.09 -7.94
C TYR A 237 -6.25 -3.42 -6.60
N THR A 238 -6.93 -3.82 -5.55
CA THR A 238 -6.76 -3.31 -4.19
C THR A 238 -6.63 -4.49 -3.24
N ASN A 239 -5.55 -4.51 -2.48
CA ASN A 239 -5.31 -5.53 -1.47
C ASN A 239 -6.28 -5.40 -0.28
N PHE A 240 -6.41 -6.47 0.49
CA PHE A 240 -7.17 -6.53 1.73
C PHE A 240 -6.34 -7.21 2.81
N GLU A 241 -6.02 -6.45 3.84
CA GLU A 241 -5.06 -6.80 4.89
C GLU A 241 -5.70 -7.62 6.02
N CYS A 242 -6.33 -8.74 5.64
CA CYS A 242 -6.96 -9.67 6.57
C CYS A 242 -6.35 -11.08 6.50
N ILE A 243 -6.79 -11.96 7.40
CA ILE A 243 -6.47 -13.41 7.34
C ILE A 243 -7.78 -14.20 7.19
N ALA A 244 -8.03 -14.89 6.07
CA ALA A 244 -7.24 -14.93 4.84
C ALA A 244 -7.15 -13.55 4.16
N GLY A 245 -6.05 -13.32 3.44
CA GLY A 245 -5.86 -12.12 2.64
C GLY A 245 -6.76 -12.14 1.41
N GLY A 246 -6.92 -10.98 0.77
CA GLY A 246 -7.70 -10.88 -0.46
C GLY A 246 -7.22 -9.75 -1.36
N VAL A 247 -7.71 -9.77 -2.60
CA VAL A 247 -7.52 -8.68 -3.55
C VAL A 247 -8.82 -8.49 -4.32
N GLY A 248 -9.37 -7.28 -4.29
CA GLY A 248 -10.50 -6.90 -5.14
C GLY A 248 -9.99 -6.28 -6.43
N ARG A 249 -10.55 -6.66 -7.58
CA ARG A 249 -10.24 -6.02 -8.87
C ARG A 249 -11.47 -5.35 -9.46
N LEU A 250 -11.30 -4.11 -9.90
CA LEU A 250 -12.36 -3.30 -10.50
C LEU A 250 -11.91 -2.81 -11.87
N TYR A 251 -12.74 -3.03 -12.89
CA TYR A 251 -12.52 -2.42 -14.21
C TYR A 251 -13.11 -1.02 -14.19
N LEU A 252 -12.24 -0.04 -14.43
CA LEU A 252 -12.57 1.38 -14.40
C LEU A 252 -12.51 1.96 -15.80
N THR A 253 -13.45 2.85 -16.11
CA THR A 253 -13.40 3.72 -17.29
C THR A 253 -13.57 5.17 -16.87
N ARG A 254 -12.84 6.09 -17.50
CA ARG A 254 -12.92 7.52 -17.24
C ARG A 254 -13.77 8.21 -18.31
N ASN A 255 -14.72 9.02 -17.86
CA ASN A 255 -15.54 9.90 -18.69
C ASN A 255 -15.49 11.35 -18.17
N ASP A 256 -16.23 12.26 -18.80
CA ASP A 256 -16.25 13.68 -18.44
C ASP A 256 -16.72 13.97 -17.00
N SER A 257 -17.40 13.01 -16.35
CA SER A 257 -17.96 13.11 -14.99
C SER A 257 -17.09 12.43 -13.92
N GLY A 258 -15.94 11.86 -14.30
CA GLY A 258 -15.03 11.13 -13.40
C GLY A 258 -14.85 9.67 -13.81
N TRP A 259 -14.63 8.80 -12.82
CA TRP A 259 -14.40 7.38 -13.03
C TRP A 259 -15.68 6.55 -12.84
N GLU A 260 -15.86 5.51 -13.63
CA GLU A 260 -16.97 4.57 -13.54
C GLU A 260 -16.44 3.16 -13.32
N VAL A 261 -16.95 2.48 -12.29
CA VAL A 261 -16.74 1.04 -12.08
C VAL A 261 -17.71 0.28 -12.96
N VAL A 262 -17.19 -0.36 -14.00
CA VAL A 262 -18.01 -1.03 -15.01
C VAL A 262 -18.05 -2.55 -14.82
N ASP A 263 -17.06 -3.13 -14.14
CA ASP A 263 -16.99 -4.57 -13.84
C ASP A 263 -16.07 -4.80 -12.63
N GLY A 264 -16.12 -5.99 -12.04
CA GLY A 264 -15.20 -6.36 -10.97
C GLY A 264 -15.50 -7.70 -10.32
N GLN A 265 -14.53 -8.18 -9.54
CA GLN A 265 -14.64 -9.38 -8.73
C GLN A 265 -13.57 -9.41 -7.63
N MET A 266 -13.72 -10.32 -6.67
CA MET A 266 -12.62 -10.72 -5.81
C MET A 266 -11.73 -11.73 -6.53
N VAL A 267 -10.41 -11.61 -6.39
CA VAL A 267 -9.45 -12.53 -7.03
C VAL A 267 -9.53 -13.91 -6.37
N ASP A 268 -9.58 -14.97 -7.19
CA ASP A 268 -9.55 -16.36 -6.72
C ASP A 268 -8.12 -16.84 -6.48
N PHE A 269 -7.77 -17.03 -5.21
CA PHE A 269 -6.46 -17.53 -4.77
C PHE A 269 -6.42 -19.04 -4.53
N SER A 270 -7.45 -19.80 -4.91
CA SER A 270 -7.54 -21.24 -4.66
C SER A 270 -6.40 -22.04 -5.29
N SER A 271 -5.82 -21.56 -6.39
CA SER A 271 -4.67 -22.14 -7.09
C SER A 271 -3.38 -22.16 -6.24
N VAL A 272 -3.28 -21.26 -5.26
CA VAL A 272 -2.09 -21.07 -4.41
C VAL A 272 -2.36 -21.29 -2.92
N ASN A 273 -3.46 -22.00 -2.58
CA ASN A 273 -3.94 -22.21 -1.21
C ASN A 273 -4.29 -20.93 -0.45
N GLY A 274 -4.75 -19.90 -1.15
CA GLY A 274 -5.07 -18.60 -0.55
C GLY A 274 -3.83 -17.73 -0.33
N THR A 275 -4.08 -16.52 0.16
CA THR A 275 -3.06 -15.56 0.55
C THR A 275 -3.24 -15.13 2.00
N TRP A 276 -2.28 -14.38 2.50
CA TRP A 276 -2.15 -14.02 3.90
C TRP A 276 -1.88 -12.53 4.00
N THR A 277 -2.74 -11.76 4.69
CA THR A 277 -2.52 -10.35 5.04
C THR A 277 -1.93 -9.57 3.87
N ASN A 278 -2.73 -9.39 2.81
CA ASN A 278 -2.26 -8.67 1.64
C ASN A 278 -2.13 -7.18 2.01
N CYS A 279 -0.91 -6.72 2.24
CA CYS A 279 -0.56 -5.36 2.69
C CYS A 279 -0.29 -4.45 1.47
N GLY A 280 0.91 -3.88 1.33
CA GLY A 280 1.30 -3.06 0.20
C GLY A 280 1.44 -3.83 -1.11
N SER A 281 1.82 -3.11 -2.16
CA SER A 281 1.84 -3.67 -3.51
C SER A 281 2.75 -2.93 -4.48
N GLY A 282 3.03 -3.56 -5.61
CA GLY A 282 3.74 -2.96 -6.73
C GLY A 282 3.14 -3.33 -8.08
N VAL A 283 3.49 -2.59 -9.12
CA VAL A 283 3.13 -2.91 -10.50
C VAL A 283 4.40 -3.19 -11.28
N THR A 284 4.47 -4.36 -11.92
CA THR A 284 5.63 -4.73 -12.75
C THR A 284 5.67 -3.92 -14.05
N LEU A 285 6.83 -3.88 -14.70
CA LEU A 285 6.99 -3.16 -15.96
C LEU A 285 6.25 -3.82 -17.14
N TRP A 286 5.88 -5.09 -17.01
CA TRP A 286 5.04 -5.83 -17.96
C TRP A 286 3.55 -5.85 -17.58
N ASN A 287 3.12 -4.90 -16.72
CA ASN A 287 1.72 -4.62 -16.42
C ASN A 287 0.99 -5.76 -15.68
N THR A 288 1.66 -6.37 -14.71
CA THR A 288 1.06 -7.28 -13.73
C THR A 288 1.07 -6.64 -12.34
N GLY A 289 0.10 -7.02 -11.50
CA GLY A 289 0.07 -6.61 -10.11
C GLY A 289 0.97 -7.52 -9.27
N MET A 290 1.62 -6.97 -8.25
CA MET A 290 2.33 -7.73 -7.22
C MET A 290 1.75 -7.38 -5.87
N THR A 291 1.08 -8.34 -5.24
CA THR A 291 0.57 -8.21 -3.87
C THR A 291 1.57 -8.80 -2.88
N SER A 292 1.71 -8.15 -1.72
CA SER A 292 2.66 -8.52 -0.68
C SER A 292 1.94 -9.22 0.48
N GLU A 293 2.40 -10.41 0.88
CA GLU A 293 1.91 -11.07 2.11
C GLU A 293 2.76 -10.64 3.31
N GLU A 294 2.12 -9.99 4.28
CA GLU A 294 2.77 -9.42 5.46
C GLU A 294 2.52 -10.27 6.73
N TYR A 295 3.35 -10.13 7.76
CA TYR A 295 3.26 -10.81 9.06
C TYR A 295 3.10 -12.32 8.94
N GLU A 296 4.03 -12.95 8.22
CA GLU A 296 3.88 -14.34 7.83
C GLU A 296 3.84 -15.28 9.04
N PRO A 297 3.08 -16.40 8.95
CA PRO A 297 2.98 -17.30 10.08
C PRO A 297 4.33 -17.93 10.40
N ILE A 298 4.63 -18.07 11.69
CA ILE A 298 5.82 -18.79 12.17
C ILE A 298 5.78 -20.22 11.64
N ALA A 299 6.73 -20.57 10.77
CA ALA A 299 6.73 -21.83 10.02
C ALA A 299 6.86 -23.09 10.88
N ALA A 300 7.32 -22.96 12.13
CA ALA A 300 7.46 -24.05 13.09
C ALA A 300 6.21 -24.31 13.93
N ASP A 301 5.18 -23.46 13.86
CA ASP A 301 3.97 -23.57 14.68
C ASP A 301 2.70 -23.64 13.81
N PHE A 302 2.12 -24.84 13.66
CA PHE A 302 0.91 -25.03 12.86
C PHE A 302 -0.37 -24.51 13.54
N ASN A 303 -0.31 -24.04 14.79
CA ASN A 303 -1.48 -23.46 15.46
C ASN A 303 -1.74 -22.02 15.04
N ASN A 304 -0.74 -21.31 14.51
CA ASN A 304 -0.89 -19.91 14.08
C ASN A 304 -1.62 -19.75 12.73
N VAL A 305 -1.87 -20.84 12.00
CA VAL A 305 -2.63 -20.86 10.73
C VAL A 305 -4.07 -21.37 10.89
N ALA A 306 -4.65 -21.23 12.10
CA ALA A 306 -6.01 -21.68 12.36
C ALA A 306 -7.06 -20.97 11.48
N GLY A 307 -6.92 -19.65 11.29
CA GLY A 307 -7.80 -18.86 10.41
C GLY A 307 -7.75 -19.33 8.96
N MET A 308 -6.53 -19.61 8.44
CA MET A 308 -6.36 -20.19 7.11
C MET A 308 -6.89 -21.62 7.01
N SER A 309 -6.82 -22.41 8.07
CA SER A 309 -7.38 -23.76 8.08
C SER A 309 -8.92 -23.73 7.98
N ASP A 310 -9.56 -22.75 8.62
CA ASP A 310 -11.01 -22.48 8.46
C ASP A 310 -11.35 -22.01 7.03
N TYR A 311 -10.55 -21.10 6.48
CA TYR A 311 -10.70 -20.61 5.11
C TYR A 311 -10.63 -21.76 4.10
N LEU A 312 -9.61 -22.62 4.20
CA LEU A 312 -9.39 -23.74 3.28
C LEU A 312 -10.34 -24.94 3.50
N GLY A 313 -10.98 -25.05 4.68
CA GLY A 313 -11.73 -26.24 5.07
C GLY A 313 -10.86 -27.49 5.29
N ARG A 314 -9.54 -27.30 5.43
CA ARG A 314 -8.53 -28.35 5.67
C ARG A 314 -7.31 -27.75 6.39
N PRO A 315 -6.44 -28.56 7.00
CA PRO A 315 -5.23 -28.05 7.64
C PRO A 315 -4.38 -27.23 6.67
N ALA A 316 -4.11 -25.96 7.03
CA ALA A 316 -3.21 -25.08 6.30
C ALA A 316 -1.74 -25.38 6.64
N ASN A 317 -0.84 -25.03 5.72
CA ASN A 317 0.60 -25.16 5.90
C ASN A 317 1.22 -23.75 6.03
N PRO A 318 1.90 -23.39 7.13
CA PRO A 318 2.45 -22.04 7.30
C PRO A 318 3.53 -21.68 6.26
N TYR A 319 4.16 -22.68 5.63
CA TYR A 319 5.12 -22.44 4.55
C TYR A 319 4.46 -21.94 3.26
N ASP A 320 3.14 -22.06 3.12
CA ASP A 320 2.44 -21.60 1.93
C ASP A 320 2.32 -20.07 1.89
N TYR A 321 2.65 -19.34 2.98
CA TYR A 321 2.44 -17.90 3.13
C TYR A 321 3.73 -17.14 3.48
N GLY A 322 3.71 -15.81 3.28
CA GLY A 322 4.82 -14.89 3.46
C GLY A 322 5.58 -14.64 2.16
N TRP A 323 4.88 -14.51 1.04
CA TRP A 323 5.47 -14.39 -0.29
C TRP A 323 4.89 -13.20 -1.05
N LEU A 324 5.67 -12.65 -1.97
CA LEU A 324 5.11 -11.87 -3.07
C LEU A 324 4.28 -12.76 -4.01
N VAL A 325 3.10 -12.29 -4.39
CA VAL A 325 2.18 -13.00 -5.29
C VAL A 325 1.86 -12.12 -6.50
N GLU A 326 2.18 -12.62 -7.68
CA GLU A 326 1.94 -11.91 -8.94
C GLU A 326 0.55 -12.24 -9.49
N LEU A 327 -0.14 -11.20 -9.94
CA LEU A 327 -1.50 -11.22 -10.48
C LEU A 327 -1.44 -10.76 -11.93
N ALA A 328 -1.66 -11.71 -12.85
CA ALA A 328 -1.73 -11.40 -14.27
C ALA A 328 -3.06 -10.72 -14.62
N PRO A 329 -3.07 -9.74 -15.55
CA PRO A 329 -4.32 -9.18 -16.05
C PRO A 329 -5.06 -10.22 -16.92
N ASP A 330 -6.38 -10.12 -17.01
CA ASP A 330 -7.28 -11.05 -17.70
C ASP A 330 -6.83 -11.40 -19.14
N ALA A 331 -6.15 -10.47 -19.82
CA ALA A 331 -5.62 -10.66 -21.18
C ALA A 331 -4.52 -11.73 -21.28
N VAL A 332 -3.87 -12.08 -20.15
CA VAL A 332 -2.79 -13.07 -20.04
C VAL A 332 -3.30 -14.39 -19.42
N GLY A 333 -4.59 -14.46 -19.07
CA GLY A 333 -5.20 -15.52 -18.27
C GLY A 333 -4.95 -15.21 -16.80
N ASP A 334 -6.00 -15.27 -15.97
CA ASP A 334 -6.04 -14.93 -14.53
C ASP A 334 -5.07 -15.79 -13.68
N GLU A 335 -3.78 -15.74 -13.97
CA GLU A 335 -2.74 -16.52 -13.34
C GLU A 335 -2.30 -15.82 -12.06
N VAL A 336 -2.33 -16.59 -10.98
CA VAL A 336 -1.88 -16.20 -9.65
C VAL A 336 -0.64 -17.02 -9.35
N THR A 337 0.50 -16.36 -9.15
CA THR A 337 1.79 -17.05 -8.96
C THR A 337 2.54 -16.53 -7.75
N LYS A 338 2.89 -17.41 -6.80
CA LYS A 338 3.80 -17.07 -5.71
C LYS A 338 5.24 -17.00 -6.21
N ARG A 339 5.92 -15.87 -6.00
CA ARG A 339 7.30 -15.64 -6.46
C ARG A 339 8.30 -16.06 -5.38
N TYR A 340 8.39 -17.37 -5.15
CA TYR A 340 9.22 -17.97 -4.09
C TYR A 340 10.70 -17.57 -4.13
N ALA A 341 11.23 -17.23 -5.31
CA ALA A 341 12.64 -16.83 -5.45
C ALA A 341 12.95 -15.48 -4.81
N LEU A 342 11.93 -14.65 -4.51
CA LEU A 342 12.08 -13.31 -3.94
C LEU A 342 12.16 -13.32 -2.40
N GLY A 343 12.18 -14.50 -1.77
CA GLY A 343 12.31 -14.66 -0.32
C GLY A 343 10.96 -14.84 0.39
N ARG A 344 11.04 -15.22 1.67
CA ARG A 344 9.89 -15.39 2.57
C ARG A 344 10.08 -14.57 3.84
N PHE A 345 9.29 -13.53 4.02
CA PHE A 345 9.31 -12.63 5.18
C PHE A 345 8.05 -11.75 5.16
N SER A 346 7.97 -10.75 6.04
CA SER A 346 6.82 -9.86 6.19
C SER A 346 6.85 -8.79 5.08
N HIS A 347 6.36 -9.11 3.89
CA HIS A 347 6.51 -8.20 2.75
C HIS A 347 5.60 -6.98 2.90
N GLU A 348 6.20 -5.80 3.03
CA GLU A 348 5.50 -4.51 3.03
C GLU A 348 5.10 -4.12 1.59
N ASN A 349 6.10 -3.85 0.75
CA ASN A 349 5.93 -3.41 -0.63
C ASN A 349 7.00 -4.06 -1.54
N ALA A 350 6.72 -4.13 -2.84
CA ALA A 350 7.67 -4.49 -3.88
C ALA A 350 7.96 -3.31 -4.84
N ALA A 351 9.16 -2.73 -4.72
CA ALA A 351 9.64 -1.69 -5.63
C ALA A 351 10.50 -2.28 -6.76
N PHE A 352 10.06 -2.10 -8.00
CA PHE A 352 10.68 -2.68 -9.20
C PHE A 352 11.64 -1.71 -9.88
N ALA A 353 12.82 -2.20 -10.23
CA ALA A 353 13.81 -1.46 -11.02
C ALA A 353 13.52 -1.52 -12.53
N ALA A 354 14.09 -0.56 -13.26
CA ALA A 354 13.91 -0.43 -14.71
C ALA A 354 14.58 -1.55 -15.55
N ASP A 355 15.41 -2.40 -14.93
CA ASP A 355 16.07 -3.54 -15.58
C ASP A 355 15.17 -4.78 -15.68
N GLU A 356 13.94 -4.72 -15.16
CA GLU A 356 12.98 -5.84 -15.11
C GLU A 356 13.49 -7.06 -14.32
N MET A 357 14.54 -6.88 -13.51
CA MET A 357 15.21 -7.94 -12.77
C MET A 357 15.35 -7.63 -11.29
N THR A 358 15.65 -6.37 -10.93
CA THR A 358 15.93 -5.98 -9.56
C THR A 358 14.64 -5.57 -8.84
N VAL A 359 14.42 -6.13 -7.64
CA VAL A 359 13.28 -5.82 -6.77
C VAL A 359 13.77 -5.50 -5.37
N TYR A 360 13.28 -4.42 -4.77
CA TYR A 360 13.48 -4.09 -3.36
C TYR A 360 12.22 -4.35 -2.56
N ASN A 361 12.38 -4.92 -1.35
CA ASN A 361 11.27 -5.23 -0.45
C ASN A 361 11.67 -4.92 1.00
N GLY A 362 10.78 -4.24 1.73
CA GLY A 362 10.89 -4.12 3.18
C GLY A 362 10.33 -5.37 3.86
N ASP A 363 10.97 -5.78 4.95
CA ASP A 363 10.44 -6.75 5.91
C ASP A 363 9.81 -5.98 7.07
N ASP A 364 8.48 -5.89 7.13
CA ASP A 364 7.82 -5.08 8.15
C ASP A 364 7.95 -5.70 9.55
N GLY A 365 8.40 -4.88 10.49
CA GLY A 365 8.63 -5.27 11.87
C GLY A 365 9.84 -4.61 12.52
N GLY A 366 9.99 -4.89 13.81
CA GLY A 366 11.11 -4.39 14.61
C GLY A 366 12.40 -5.17 14.36
N SER A 367 13.50 -4.47 14.09
CA SER A 367 14.84 -5.06 13.90
C SER A 367 14.95 -6.01 12.70
N THR A 368 14.25 -5.69 11.62
CA THR A 368 14.21 -6.42 10.34
C THR A 368 15.14 -5.78 9.29
N MET A 369 15.01 -6.15 8.01
CA MET A 369 15.92 -5.75 6.94
C MET A 369 15.20 -5.24 5.68
N LEU A 370 15.87 -4.37 4.93
CA LEU A 370 15.56 -4.14 3.52
C LEU A 370 16.25 -5.19 2.68
N PHE A 371 15.49 -5.89 1.84
CA PHE A 371 15.99 -6.89 0.93
C PHE A 371 16.06 -6.38 -0.51
N ARG A 372 17.01 -6.93 -1.27
CA ARG A 372 17.14 -6.71 -2.71
C ARG A 372 17.28 -8.05 -3.41
N SER A 373 16.30 -8.41 -4.23
CA SER A 373 16.41 -9.54 -5.14
C SER A 373 16.87 -9.12 -6.53
N VAL A 374 17.63 -9.97 -7.22
CA VAL A 374 17.98 -9.82 -8.63
C VAL A 374 17.65 -11.11 -9.38
N ALA A 375 16.68 -11.04 -10.29
CA ALA A 375 16.27 -12.15 -11.14
C ALA A 375 17.42 -12.67 -12.02
N ALA A 376 17.33 -13.90 -12.52
CA ALA A 376 18.30 -14.40 -13.50
C ALA A 376 18.02 -13.90 -14.94
N GLU A 377 16.75 -13.59 -15.24
CA GLU A 377 16.28 -13.12 -16.54
C GLU A 377 15.28 -11.96 -16.34
N ALA A 378 15.37 -10.96 -17.22
CA ALA A 378 14.44 -9.83 -17.23
C ALA A 378 13.02 -10.31 -17.51
N GLY A 379 12.05 -9.87 -16.70
CA GLY A 379 10.66 -10.27 -16.84
C GLY A 379 10.31 -11.62 -16.20
N ASP A 380 11.26 -12.30 -15.55
CA ASP A 380 11.01 -13.60 -14.93
C ASP A 380 11.57 -13.71 -13.50
N TYR A 381 10.67 -13.60 -12.53
CA TYR A 381 10.96 -13.79 -11.11
C TYR A 381 10.90 -15.25 -10.63
N SER A 382 10.94 -16.24 -11.54
CA SER A 382 10.99 -17.66 -11.16
C SER A 382 12.33 -18.07 -10.53
N THR A 383 13.40 -17.33 -10.80
CA THR A 383 14.74 -17.54 -10.22
C THR A 383 15.41 -16.20 -9.91
N ALA A 384 16.01 -16.06 -8.74
CA ALA A 384 16.65 -14.82 -8.29
C ALA A 384 17.77 -15.10 -7.27
N THR A 385 18.63 -14.11 -7.09
CA THR A 385 19.54 -13.99 -5.95
C THR A 385 18.97 -12.96 -4.99
N LEU A 386 18.69 -13.36 -3.75
CA LEU A 386 18.27 -12.49 -2.65
C LEU A 386 19.49 -12.01 -1.85
#